data_AF-A0A365U8T5-F1
#
_entry.id   AF-A0A365U8T5-F1
#
_cell.length_a   1.000
_cell.length_b   1.000
_cell.length_c   1.000
_cell.angle_alpha   90.00
_cell.angle_beta   90.00
_cell.angle_gamma   90.00
#
_symmetry.space_group_name_H-M   'P 1'
#
loop_
_entity.id
_entity.type
_entity.pdbx_description
1 polymer ?
#
loop_
_entity_poly.entity_id
_entity_poly.type
_entity_poly.pdbx_seq_one_letter_code
_entity_poly.pdbx_strand_id
1 'polypeptide(L)'
;MTEHDGDNGKARHDAMNTQNRSLSDIAERSQAGLPRRGMRTGHSTRTPVAREAPPAHSPGETAPERTRPSERPQLPEPWEGHADEAAASETRDATGPRLQDDTVEAAGAEARAPDYGAPVPAAAARAPALSIPPAWDKLGEVPLDPYHLERHRMISAAREDPSHAAFDVLRTRLLQALADNGWRRVAITSPTKNCGKSFVAANLALSLSRAETARTLLLDVDLRNPSLAKLLGVRRPGALGDLLRGLVPPEHHIVRFGENPVGVGPNLGMGLNERVERGAGELLQSPEVAAALAQLDDLLRPDVVLYDLPPALYHDDVLAFHRHYDGVLLVVGGGITKPDEISEVSRRLAQHTPLLGVVLNRAEGPSIRDYSY
;
A
#
# COMPACT_ATOMS: atom_id res chain seq x y z
N MET A 1 39.57 -22.16 -61.86
CA MET A 1 39.43 -20.78 -62.34
C MET A 1 38.32 -20.15 -61.52
N THR A 2 38.64 -19.49 -60.39
CA THR A 2 39.24 -18.14 -60.26
C THR A 2 38.22 -17.04 -60.57
N GLU A 3 38.06 -15.97 -59.81
CA GLU A 3 38.57 -15.54 -58.48
C GLU A 3 37.86 -14.20 -58.23
N HIS A 4 37.29 -13.94 -57.04
CA HIS A 4 37.22 -12.59 -56.42
C HIS A 4 36.49 -12.68 -55.07
N ASP A 5 37.28 -12.93 -54.03
CA ASP A 5 36.89 -12.74 -52.63
C ASP A 5 37.86 -11.69 -52.05
N GLY A 6 37.34 -10.64 -51.42
CA GLY A 6 38.17 -9.70 -50.65
C GLY A 6 38.00 -8.20 -50.94
N ASP A 7 36.92 -7.60 -50.46
CA ASP A 7 37.01 -6.32 -49.72
C ASP A 7 35.80 -6.08 -48.81
N ASN A 8 35.86 -6.56 -47.57
CA ASN A 8 34.91 -6.12 -46.52
C ASN A 8 35.47 -6.19 -45.08
N GLY A 9 36.80 -6.29 -44.95
CA GLY A 9 37.49 -6.40 -43.66
C GLY A 9 37.92 -5.06 -43.05
N LYS A 10 38.05 -4.01 -43.86
CA LYS A 10 38.71 -2.76 -43.46
C LYS A 10 37.75 -1.71 -42.87
N ALA A 11 36.51 -1.66 -43.34
CA ALA A 11 35.50 -0.68 -42.90
C ALA A 11 34.98 -0.88 -41.46
N ARG A 12 35.34 -1.97 -40.78
CA ARG A 12 34.88 -2.28 -39.40
C ARG A 12 35.91 -2.01 -38.30
N HIS A 13 37.15 -1.65 -38.63
CA HIS A 13 38.17 -1.28 -37.63
C HIS A 13 38.24 0.23 -37.38
N ASP A 14 38.03 1.07 -38.40
CA ASP A 14 38.18 2.53 -38.28
C ASP A 14 37.00 3.23 -37.55
N ALA A 15 35.83 2.57 -37.44
CA ALA A 15 34.70 3.11 -36.69
C ALA A 15 34.87 3.03 -35.16
N MET A 16 35.71 2.12 -34.66
CA MET A 16 35.86 1.88 -33.21
C MET A 16 36.93 2.77 -32.53
N ASN A 17 37.77 3.47 -33.31
CA ASN A 17 38.89 4.27 -32.79
C ASN A 17 38.60 5.78 -32.65
N THR A 18 37.42 6.23 -33.09
CA THR A 18 37.06 7.66 -33.08
C THR A 18 36.28 8.07 -31.83
N GLN A 19 35.59 7.14 -31.16
CA GLN A 19 34.85 7.41 -29.91
C GLN A 19 35.74 7.42 -28.66
N ASN A 20 36.94 6.83 -28.70
CA ASN A 20 37.85 6.76 -27.56
C ASN A 20 38.84 7.95 -27.45
N ARG A 21 38.65 9.00 -28.27
CA ARG A 21 39.41 10.26 -28.23
C ARG A 21 38.63 11.47 -27.68
N SER A 22 37.41 11.27 -27.21
CA SER A 22 36.55 12.35 -26.68
C SER A 22 36.38 12.33 -25.15
N LEU A 23 37.12 11.48 -24.43
CA LEU A 23 37.02 11.31 -22.97
C LEU A 23 38.32 11.61 -22.20
N SER A 24 39.43 11.88 -22.89
CA SER A 24 40.68 12.37 -22.29
C SER A 24 40.67 13.89 -22.04
N ASP A 25 40.01 14.66 -22.90
CA ASP A 25 40.20 16.13 -22.98
C ASP A 25 39.34 16.93 -21.97
N ILE A 26 38.56 16.26 -21.13
CA ILE A 26 37.70 16.87 -20.10
C ILE A 26 38.32 16.76 -18.68
N ALA A 27 39.38 15.96 -18.51
CA ALA A 27 40.04 15.75 -17.22
C ALA A 27 41.19 16.75 -16.89
N GLU A 28 41.70 17.51 -17.88
CA GLU A 28 42.90 18.38 -17.71
C GLU A 28 42.60 19.89 -17.53
N ARG A 29 41.37 20.28 -17.21
CA ARG A 29 40.99 21.70 -16.97
C ARG A 29 40.65 22.05 -15.53
N SER A 30 41.43 21.54 -14.56
CA SER A 30 41.29 21.92 -13.14
C SER A 30 42.61 22.08 -12.37
N GLN A 31 43.64 22.64 -13.01
CA GLN A 31 44.84 23.16 -12.32
C GLN A 31 45.41 24.42 -13.00
N ALA A 32 44.96 25.61 -12.59
CA ALA A 32 45.69 26.86 -12.83
C ALA A 32 45.18 28.05 -11.98
N GLY A 33 46.10 28.76 -11.31
CA GLY A 33 46.03 30.23 -11.22
C GLY A 33 45.25 30.91 -10.09
N LEU A 34 45.75 30.84 -8.85
CA LEU A 34 45.52 31.90 -7.86
C LEU A 34 46.43 33.12 -8.11
N PRO A 35 45.94 34.37 -8.04
CA PRO A 35 46.78 35.54 -7.82
C PRO A 35 46.65 36.08 -6.38
N ARG A 36 47.79 36.36 -5.73
CA ARG A 36 47.88 37.02 -4.42
C ARG A 36 48.11 38.53 -4.54
N ARG A 37 47.30 39.35 -3.86
CA ARG A 37 47.68 40.60 -3.13
C ARG A 37 46.39 41.28 -2.60
N GLY A 38 46.38 41.98 -1.46
CA GLY A 38 47.48 42.25 -0.53
C GLY A 38 46.99 42.77 0.83
N MET A 39 47.92 42.90 1.78
CA MET A 39 47.67 43.30 3.17
C MET A 39 47.21 44.77 3.30
N ARG A 40 46.37 45.05 4.30
CA ARG A 40 46.51 46.23 5.17
C ARG A 40 45.96 45.95 6.57
N THR A 41 46.51 46.65 7.56
CA THR A 41 46.48 46.31 8.99
C THR A 41 45.80 47.37 9.86
N GLY A 42 45.24 46.95 10.99
CA GLY A 42 44.72 47.81 12.08
C GLY A 42 43.80 46.99 13.00
N HIS A 43 44.27 46.34 14.07
CA HIS A 43 44.52 46.90 15.42
C HIS A 43 43.35 47.70 16.03
N SER A 44 42.59 47.09 16.95
CA SER A 44 42.43 47.62 18.32
C SER A 44 41.79 46.62 19.32
N THR A 45 42.55 46.27 20.39
CA THR A 45 42.14 46.13 21.81
C THR A 45 40.86 45.36 22.25
N ARG A 46 41.04 44.10 22.73
CA ARG A 46 40.97 43.64 24.16
C ARG A 46 40.47 44.67 25.23
N THR A 47 39.73 44.40 26.34
CA THR A 47 39.12 43.19 27.02
C THR A 47 38.03 43.69 28.08
N PRO A 48 37.65 43.02 29.20
CA PRO A 48 36.46 42.13 29.42
C PRO A 48 35.49 42.55 30.59
N VAL A 49 34.78 41.57 31.21
CA VAL A 49 34.02 41.59 32.52
C VAL A 49 32.53 42.00 32.38
N ALA A 50 31.50 41.42 33.05
CA ALA A 50 31.41 40.51 34.23
C ALA A 50 30.31 39.42 34.13
N ARG A 51 30.29 38.50 35.11
CA ARG A 51 29.12 37.66 35.50
C ARG A 51 28.22 38.45 36.47
N GLU A 52 26.92 38.19 36.51
CA GLU A 52 26.16 38.05 37.77
C GLU A 52 24.72 37.53 37.60
N ALA A 53 24.17 36.96 38.67
CA ALA A 53 22.78 36.55 38.87
C ALA A 53 22.54 36.39 40.40
N PRO A 54 21.30 36.25 40.88
CA PRO A 54 20.20 37.23 40.92
C PRO A 54 19.90 37.66 42.38
N PRO A 55 18.87 38.50 42.62
CA PRO A 55 18.14 38.45 43.90
C PRO A 55 16.60 38.37 43.75
N ALA A 56 15.90 38.15 44.88
CA ALA A 56 14.49 37.76 44.94
C ALA A 56 13.62 38.65 45.88
N HIS A 57 12.32 38.30 45.95
CA HIS A 57 11.27 38.64 46.95
C HIS A 57 10.20 39.71 46.60
N SER A 58 9.01 39.20 46.20
CA SER A 58 7.68 39.20 46.90
C SER A 58 7.22 40.37 47.81
N PRO A 59 5.92 40.49 48.21
CA PRO A 59 4.67 39.85 47.72
C PRO A 59 3.49 40.83 47.46
N GLY A 60 2.33 40.30 47.02
CA GLY A 60 1.02 40.99 47.05
C GLY A 60 -0.14 39.99 47.01
N GLU A 61 -1.08 40.08 47.95
CA GLU A 61 -2.14 39.09 48.21
C GLU A 61 -3.40 39.27 47.36
N THR A 62 -4.11 38.17 47.05
CA THR A 62 -5.43 37.86 47.66
C THR A 62 -5.92 36.46 47.25
N ALA A 63 -6.52 35.74 48.20
CA ALA A 63 -7.18 34.42 48.04
C ALA A 63 -8.72 34.61 48.13
N PRO A 64 -9.63 33.59 48.19
CA PRO A 64 -9.52 32.29 48.89
C PRO A 64 -9.93 31.09 47.97
N GLU A 65 -10.13 29.83 48.37
CA GLU A 65 -10.03 29.14 49.68
C GLU A 65 -9.61 27.66 49.50
N ARG A 66 -10.07 26.73 50.36
CA ARG A 66 -9.96 25.26 50.21
C ARG A 66 -11.14 24.53 50.87
N THR A 67 -11.67 23.50 50.22
CA THR A 67 -12.32 22.34 50.88
C THR A 67 -12.11 21.06 50.05
N ARG A 68 -12.19 19.88 50.70
CA ARG A 68 -11.95 18.56 50.08
C ARG A 68 -13.29 17.81 49.79
N PRO A 69 -13.34 16.47 49.59
CA PRO A 69 -13.79 15.91 48.31
C PRO A 69 -15.13 15.13 48.40
N SER A 70 -15.83 14.98 47.27
CA SER A 70 -17.02 14.12 47.20
C SER A 70 -17.05 13.24 45.94
N GLU A 71 -17.15 11.94 46.21
CA GLU A 71 -18.04 10.94 45.60
C GLU A 71 -17.93 10.56 44.11
N ARG A 72 -17.86 9.24 43.89
CA ARG A 72 -17.99 8.59 42.58
C ARG A 72 -19.48 8.54 42.18
N PRO A 73 -19.83 8.78 40.90
CA PRO A 73 -21.14 8.40 40.39
C PRO A 73 -21.28 6.87 40.40
N GLN A 74 -22.39 6.36 40.95
CA GLN A 74 -22.75 4.95 40.90
C GLN A 74 -23.45 4.64 39.57
N LEU A 75 -23.22 3.43 39.04
CA LEU A 75 -24.01 2.86 37.95
C LEU A 75 -25.39 2.43 38.49
N PRO A 76 -26.49 2.60 37.73
CA PRO A 76 -27.78 2.00 38.09
C PRO A 76 -27.79 0.50 37.78
N GLU A 77 -28.13 -0.29 38.79
CA GLU A 77 -28.39 -1.74 38.76
C GLU A 77 -29.76 -2.07 38.12
N PRO A 78 -30.05 -3.35 37.77
CA PRO A 78 -31.08 -3.68 36.78
C PRO A 78 -32.52 -3.64 37.29
N TRP A 79 -33.45 -3.57 36.33
CA TRP A 79 -34.88 -3.72 36.58
C TRP A 79 -35.28 -5.20 36.44
N GLU A 80 -35.78 -5.79 37.53
CA GLU A 80 -36.55 -7.04 37.49
C GLU A 80 -38.02 -6.75 37.81
N GLY A 81 -38.89 -7.63 37.31
CA GLY A 81 -40.29 -7.33 37.02
C GLY A 81 -41.21 -7.02 38.21
N HIS A 82 -42.37 -6.48 37.85
CA HIS A 82 -43.62 -6.81 38.52
C HIS A 82 -44.71 -7.04 37.46
N ALA A 83 -45.49 -8.10 37.67
CA ALA A 83 -46.72 -8.37 36.95
C ALA A 83 -47.91 -8.00 37.86
N ASP A 84 -49.02 -7.61 37.24
CA ASP A 84 -50.42 -7.77 37.67
C ASP A 84 -51.27 -7.41 36.42
N GLU A 85 -52.01 -8.32 35.81
CA GLU A 85 -53.29 -8.92 36.24
C GLU A 85 -54.51 -8.07 35.81
N ALA A 86 -55.31 -8.58 34.86
CA ALA A 86 -56.79 -8.57 34.86
C ALA A 86 -57.43 -9.05 33.52
N ALA A 87 -58.42 -9.95 33.65
CA ALA A 87 -59.57 -10.23 32.75
C ALA A 87 -59.32 -10.57 31.25
N ALA A 88 -59.78 -11.69 30.67
CA ALA A 88 -61.16 -12.25 30.62
C ALA A 88 -62.17 -11.32 29.90
N SER A 89 -63.07 -11.76 29.01
CA SER A 89 -63.36 -13.09 28.42
C SER A 89 -64.39 -12.94 27.27
N GLU A 90 -64.71 -14.07 26.61
CA GLU A 90 -65.90 -14.39 25.79
C GLU A 90 -65.74 -14.21 24.26
N THR A 91 -65.63 -15.22 23.39
CA THR A 91 -66.33 -16.51 23.11
C THR A 91 -67.38 -16.41 21.97
N ARG A 92 -67.45 -17.50 21.17
CA ARG A 92 -68.51 -17.89 20.21
C ARG A 92 -68.47 -17.26 18.81
N ASP A 93 -68.88 -17.95 17.73
CA ASP A 93 -68.90 -19.40 17.40
C ASP A 93 -69.17 -19.57 15.89
N ALA A 94 -68.92 -20.77 15.35
CA ALA A 94 -69.51 -21.36 14.14
C ALA A 94 -69.39 -20.65 12.77
N THR A 95 -68.80 -21.35 11.78
CA THR A 95 -69.51 -22.10 10.71
C THR A 95 -68.58 -22.26 9.48
N GLY A 96 -68.51 -23.46 8.87
CA GLY A 96 -67.83 -23.68 7.58
C GLY A 96 -68.63 -23.16 6.37
N PRO A 97 -68.14 -23.33 5.12
CA PRO A 97 -67.73 -24.63 4.60
C PRO A 97 -66.42 -24.67 3.78
N ARG A 98 -65.99 -25.88 3.43
CA ARG A 98 -64.90 -26.17 2.47
C ARG A 98 -65.24 -25.70 1.05
N LEU A 99 -64.26 -25.27 0.27
CA LEU A 99 -64.20 -25.51 -1.18
C LEU A 99 -62.74 -25.40 -1.71
N GLN A 100 -62.34 -26.48 -2.40
CA GLN A 100 -61.36 -26.60 -3.51
C GLN A 100 -59.86 -26.29 -3.31
N ASP A 101 -59.07 -27.27 -3.78
CA ASP A 101 -57.67 -27.14 -4.18
C ASP A 101 -57.51 -26.12 -5.31
N ASP A 102 -56.43 -25.34 -5.26
CA ASP A 102 -55.72 -24.86 -6.45
C ASP A 102 -54.22 -24.92 -6.19
N THR A 103 -53.56 -25.92 -6.78
CA THR A 103 -52.13 -26.19 -6.61
C THR A 103 -51.34 -25.22 -7.50
N VAL A 104 -50.84 -24.13 -6.93
CA VAL A 104 -49.92 -23.23 -7.67
C VAL A 104 -48.51 -23.82 -7.66
N GLU A 105 -48.10 -24.43 -8.78
CA GLU A 105 -46.71 -24.79 -9.03
C GLU A 105 -45.81 -23.55 -9.07
N ALA A 106 -45.20 -23.22 -7.94
CA ALA A 106 -44.07 -22.30 -7.90
C ALA A 106 -42.80 -23.04 -8.34
N ALA A 107 -42.45 -22.91 -9.62
CA ALA A 107 -41.28 -23.56 -10.21
C ALA A 107 -39.99 -23.24 -9.42
N GLY A 108 -39.34 -24.30 -8.92
CA GLY A 108 -38.04 -24.21 -8.25
C GLY A 108 -36.96 -23.84 -9.25
N ALA A 109 -36.68 -22.54 -9.40
CA ALA A 109 -35.52 -22.07 -10.13
C ALA A 109 -34.26 -22.29 -9.27
N GLU A 110 -33.65 -23.48 -9.39
CA GLU A 110 -32.32 -23.72 -8.84
C GLU A 110 -31.34 -22.70 -9.42
N ALA A 111 -30.77 -21.86 -8.56
CA ALA A 111 -29.79 -20.86 -8.92
C ALA A 111 -28.48 -21.57 -9.33
N ARG A 112 -28.39 -21.94 -10.61
CA ARG A 112 -27.21 -22.57 -11.20
C ARG A 112 -26.01 -21.65 -11.05
N ALA A 113 -25.04 -22.06 -10.24
CA ALA A 113 -23.78 -21.35 -10.08
C ALA A 113 -23.12 -21.15 -11.47
N PRO A 114 -22.50 -20.00 -11.74
CA PRO A 114 -21.83 -19.76 -13.00
C PRO A 114 -20.70 -20.77 -13.20
N ASP A 115 -20.77 -21.48 -14.33
CA ASP A 115 -19.74 -22.40 -14.82
C ASP A 115 -18.53 -21.58 -15.28
N TYR A 116 -17.63 -21.29 -14.33
CA TYR A 116 -16.32 -20.71 -14.65
C TYR A 116 -15.51 -21.78 -15.37
N GLY A 117 -15.39 -21.59 -16.69
CA GLY A 117 -14.81 -22.59 -17.61
C GLY A 117 -13.42 -23.08 -17.21
N ALA A 118 -13.09 -24.25 -17.78
CA ALA A 118 -11.93 -25.08 -17.46
C ALA A 118 -10.65 -24.31 -17.08
N PRO A 119 -9.88 -24.82 -16.09
CA PRO A 119 -8.70 -24.13 -15.57
C PRO A 119 -7.73 -23.79 -16.70
N VAL A 120 -7.43 -22.49 -16.82
CA VAL A 120 -6.30 -22.00 -17.61
C VAL A 120 -5.07 -22.77 -17.15
N PRO A 121 -4.27 -23.38 -18.05
CA PRO A 121 -3.15 -24.22 -17.66
C PRO A 121 -2.23 -23.43 -16.74
N ALA A 122 -2.02 -23.95 -15.53
CA ALA A 122 -1.27 -23.28 -14.48
C ALA A 122 0.06 -22.76 -15.05
N ALA A 123 0.23 -21.43 -14.99
CA ALA A 123 1.46 -20.78 -15.42
C ALA A 123 2.62 -21.46 -14.70
N ALA A 124 3.47 -22.16 -15.47
CA ALA A 124 4.34 -23.21 -14.95
C ALA A 124 5.05 -22.73 -13.68
N ALA A 125 4.76 -23.40 -12.55
CA ALA A 125 5.16 -22.95 -11.23
C ALA A 125 6.68 -22.76 -11.19
N ARG A 126 7.12 -21.50 -11.31
CA ARG A 126 8.51 -21.13 -11.07
C ARG A 126 8.80 -21.53 -9.64
N ALA A 127 9.77 -22.43 -9.44
CA ALA A 127 10.32 -22.66 -8.12
C ALA A 127 10.68 -21.30 -7.50
N PRO A 128 10.41 -21.08 -6.20
CA PRO A 128 10.66 -19.79 -5.57
C PRO A 128 12.12 -19.42 -5.82
N ALA A 129 12.35 -18.27 -6.46
CA ALA A 129 13.68 -17.89 -6.89
C ALA A 129 14.49 -17.45 -5.67
N LEU A 130 15.13 -18.42 -5.01
CA LEU A 130 16.01 -18.23 -3.84
C LEU A 130 17.23 -17.34 -4.15
N SER A 131 17.47 -17.03 -5.42
CA SER A 131 18.43 -16.00 -5.84
C SER A 131 17.73 -14.65 -5.98
N ILE A 132 18.14 -13.68 -5.17
CA ILE A 132 17.81 -12.27 -5.40
C ILE A 132 18.32 -11.89 -6.81
N PRO A 133 17.49 -11.28 -7.67
CA PRO A 133 17.93 -10.84 -8.99
C PRO A 133 19.00 -9.74 -8.85
N PRO A 134 20.09 -9.75 -9.65
CA PRO A 134 21.16 -8.74 -9.53
C PRO A 134 20.75 -7.28 -9.73
N ALA A 135 19.51 -7.02 -10.16
CA ALA A 135 18.92 -5.69 -10.25
C ALA A 135 18.18 -5.28 -8.96
N TRP A 136 17.70 -6.23 -8.15
CA TRP A 136 17.00 -5.97 -6.90
C TRP A 136 17.94 -5.39 -5.82
N ASP A 137 19.16 -5.94 -5.71
CA ASP A 137 20.18 -5.42 -4.81
C ASP A 137 20.62 -3.98 -5.16
N LYS A 138 20.51 -3.63 -6.45
CA LYS A 138 20.86 -2.32 -7.02
C LYS A 138 19.74 -1.28 -6.91
N LEU A 139 18.55 -1.65 -6.45
CA LEU A 139 17.45 -0.69 -6.22
C LEU A 139 17.91 0.40 -5.24
N GLY A 140 17.49 1.64 -5.50
CA GLY A 140 17.84 2.78 -4.66
C GLY A 140 17.34 2.61 -3.22
N GLU A 141 18.18 2.91 -2.23
CA GLU A 141 17.78 2.89 -0.83
C GLU A 141 17.19 4.22 -0.38
N VAL A 142 16.10 4.16 0.39
CA VAL A 142 15.55 5.29 1.14
C VAL A 142 15.62 5.02 2.64
N PRO A 143 15.91 6.04 3.48
CA PRO A 143 15.91 5.88 4.92
C PRO A 143 14.48 5.64 5.43
N LEU A 144 14.35 4.71 6.36
CA LEU A 144 13.12 4.49 7.12
C LEU A 144 13.17 5.32 8.40
N ASP A 145 12.12 6.08 8.68
CA ASP A 145 11.93 6.82 9.93
C ASP A 145 10.90 6.07 10.81
N PRO A 146 11.33 5.36 11.87
CA PRO A 146 10.42 4.60 12.72
C PRO A 146 9.36 5.46 13.41
N TYR A 147 9.70 6.71 13.77
CA TYR A 147 8.79 7.63 14.42
C TYR A 147 7.73 8.16 13.45
N HIS A 148 8.10 8.37 12.19
CA HIS A 148 7.11 8.66 11.13
C HIS A 148 6.12 7.50 10.98
N LEU A 149 6.62 6.26 10.91
CA LEU A 149 5.78 5.06 10.79
C LEU A 149 4.85 4.90 12.01
N GLU A 150 5.35 5.06 13.23
CA GLU A 150 4.56 5.04 14.47
C GLU A 150 3.45 6.12 14.44
N ARG A 151 3.80 7.37 14.13
CA ARG A 151 2.86 8.49 14.02
C ARG A 151 1.76 8.26 12.98
N HIS A 152 2.10 7.56 11.89
CA HIS A 152 1.15 7.17 10.84
C HIS A 152 0.42 5.84 11.13
N ARG A 153 0.58 5.30 12.35
CA ARG A 153 -0.01 4.03 12.81
C ARG A 153 0.33 2.84 11.92
N MET A 154 1.56 2.79 11.43
CA MET A 154 2.07 1.67 10.64
C MET A 154 2.37 0.48 11.57
N ILE A 155 1.29 -0.10 12.08
CA ILE A 155 1.17 -1.22 13.02
C ILE A 155 2.20 -2.32 12.75
N SER A 156 2.37 -2.69 11.47
CA SER A 156 3.28 -3.75 11.08
C SER A 156 4.75 -3.40 11.29
N ALA A 157 5.16 -2.13 11.32
CA ALA A 157 6.55 -1.74 11.54
C ALA A 157 6.99 -1.88 13.00
N ALA A 158 6.15 -1.46 13.96
CA ALA A 158 6.53 -1.40 15.37
C ALA A 158 6.34 -2.72 16.14
N ARG A 159 5.39 -3.59 15.72
CA ARG A 159 4.96 -4.82 16.45
C ARG A 159 4.37 -4.61 17.87
N GLU A 160 4.51 -3.43 18.46
CA GLU A 160 3.97 -3.10 19.80
C GLU A 160 2.43 -3.02 19.84
N ASP A 161 1.77 -2.80 18.69
CA ASP A 161 0.30 -2.84 18.58
C ASP A 161 -0.17 -4.28 18.27
N PRO A 162 -1.01 -4.93 19.09
CA PRO A 162 -1.55 -6.27 18.87
C PRO A 162 -2.24 -6.47 17.52
N SER A 163 -2.69 -5.38 16.89
CA SER A 163 -3.25 -5.39 15.53
C SER A 163 -2.26 -5.88 14.46
N HIS A 164 -0.95 -5.97 14.76
CA HIS A 164 0.03 -6.57 13.84
C HIS A 164 -0.26 -8.04 13.55
N ALA A 165 -0.82 -8.77 14.53
CA ALA A 165 -1.22 -10.16 14.35
C ALA A 165 -2.28 -10.32 13.25
N ALA A 166 -3.20 -9.34 13.09
CA ALA A 166 -4.17 -9.35 12.00
C ALA A 166 -3.51 -9.20 10.62
N PHE A 167 -2.44 -8.39 10.51
CA PHE A 167 -1.66 -8.28 9.27
C PHE A 167 -0.73 -9.47 9.01
N ASP A 168 -0.28 -10.17 10.06
CA ASP A 168 0.44 -11.44 9.92
C ASP A 168 -0.50 -12.58 9.47
N VAL A 169 -1.74 -12.64 9.99
CA VAL A 169 -2.79 -13.56 9.51
C VAL A 169 -3.21 -13.24 8.07
N LEU A 170 -3.39 -11.96 7.74
CA LEU A 170 -3.72 -11.53 6.37
C LEU A 170 -2.60 -11.91 5.39
N ARG A 171 -1.32 -11.71 5.76
CA ARG A 171 -0.18 -12.17 4.97
C ARG A 171 -0.23 -13.67 4.73
N THR A 172 -0.41 -14.49 5.77
CA THR A 172 -0.41 -15.95 5.64
C THR A 172 -1.53 -16.41 4.71
N ARG A 173 -2.75 -15.90 4.88
CA ARG A 173 -3.89 -16.22 4.01
C ARG A 173 -3.67 -15.75 2.58
N LEU A 174 -3.07 -14.57 2.39
CA LEU A 174 -2.73 -14.06 1.06
C LEU A 174 -1.74 -14.98 0.35
N LEU A 175 -0.62 -15.32 1.00
CA LEU A 175 0.41 -16.18 0.40
C LEU A 175 -0.12 -17.58 0.06
N GLN A 176 -0.98 -18.15 0.91
CA GLN A 176 -1.67 -19.42 0.64
C GLN A 176 -2.55 -19.30 -0.62
N ALA A 177 -3.47 -18.33 -0.65
CA ALA A 177 -4.39 -18.17 -1.78
C ALA A 177 -3.68 -17.81 -3.10
N LEU A 178 -2.55 -17.08 -3.04
CA LEU A 178 -1.69 -16.85 -4.21
C LEU A 178 -1.03 -18.14 -4.71
N ALA A 179 -0.48 -18.96 -3.80
CA ALA A 179 0.12 -20.25 -4.16
C ALA A 179 -0.91 -21.23 -4.75
N ASP A 180 -2.09 -21.35 -4.12
CA ASP A 180 -3.17 -22.25 -4.54
C ASP A 180 -3.68 -21.95 -5.96
N ASN A 181 -3.67 -20.67 -6.37
CA ASN A 181 -4.12 -20.23 -7.70
C ASN A 181 -2.98 -19.99 -8.70
N GLY A 182 -1.71 -20.12 -8.30
CA GLY A 182 -0.55 -19.75 -9.13
C GLY A 182 -0.47 -18.25 -9.45
N TRP A 183 -1.06 -17.39 -8.60
CA TRP A 183 -1.14 -15.95 -8.77
C TRP A 183 0.04 -15.23 -8.10
N ARG A 184 0.34 -14.01 -8.55
CA ARG A 184 1.37 -13.14 -7.92
C ARG A 184 0.90 -11.70 -7.73
N ARG A 185 -0.09 -11.24 -8.50
CA ARG A 185 -0.41 -9.82 -8.70
C ARG A 185 -1.77 -9.49 -8.13
N VAL A 186 -1.82 -8.55 -7.19
CA VAL A 186 -3.03 -8.28 -6.38
C VAL A 186 -3.38 -6.81 -6.42
N ALA A 187 -4.60 -6.52 -6.90
CA ALA A 187 -5.21 -5.21 -6.76
C ALA A 187 -5.74 -5.03 -5.34
N ILE A 188 -5.39 -3.93 -4.69
CA ILE A 188 -5.94 -3.50 -3.41
C ILE A 188 -6.75 -2.22 -3.66
N THR A 189 -8.06 -2.31 -3.49
CA THR A 189 -8.99 -1.20 -3.71
C THR A 189 -10.04 -1.17 -2.60
N SER A 190 -10.93 -0.19 -2.60
CA SER A 190 -12.09 -0.09 -1.72
C SER A 190 -13.32 0.35 -2.51
N PRO A 191 -14.56 0.12 -2.04
CA PRO A 191 -15.74 0.63 -2.75
C PRO A 191 -15.73 2.15 -2.84
N THR A 192 -15.46 2.81 -1.72
CA THR A 192 -15.51 4.27 -1.59
C THR A 192 -14.21 4.84 -1.00
N LYS A 193 -14.07 6.18 -1.03
CA LYS A 193 -12.93 6.89 -0.44
C LYS A 193 -12.84 6.64 1.07
N ASN A 194 -11.66 6.83 1.65
CA ASN A 194 -11.40 6.78 3.11
C ASN A 194 -11.59 5.42 3.81
N CYS A 195 -11.87 4.32 3.10
CA CYS A 195 -11.89 2.97 3.69
C CYS A 195 -10.50 2.49 4.20
N GLY A 196 -9.42 3.17 3.79
CA GLY A 196 -8.05 2.87 4.24
C GLY A 196 -7.31 1.81 3.42
N LYS A 197 -7.69 1.63 2.15
CA LYS A 197 -7.00 0.74 1.19
C LYS A 197 -5.46 0.87 1.20
N SER A 198 -4.94 2.10 1.12
CA SER A 198 -3.50 2.41 1.07
C SER A 198 -2.79 2.08 2.38
N PHE A 199 -3.49 2.24 3.50
CA PHE A 199 -3.02 1.85 4.83
C PHE A 199 -2.90 0.33 4.96
N VAL A 200 -3.91 -0.41 4.47
CA VAL A 200 -3.90 -1.88 4.41
C VAL A 200 -2.80 -2.36 3.46
N ALA A 201 -2.68 -1.79 2.26
CA ALA A 201 -1.66 -2.11 1.28
C ALA A 201 -0.24 -1.94 1.84
N ALA A 202 0.04 -0.79 2.46
CA ALA A 202 1.34 -0.50 3.06
C ALA A 202 1.65 -1.44 4.24
N ASN A 203 0.72 -1.67 5.18
CA ASN A 203 0.95 -2.60 6.29
C ASN A 203 1.08 -4.05 5.83
N LEU A 204 0.34 -4.46 4.81
CA LEU A 204 0.44 -5.80 4.22
C LEU A 204 1.79 -5.99 3.52
N ALA A 205 2.28 -4.99 2.78
CA ALA A 205 3.62 -5.00 2.19
C ALA A 205 4.73 -5.06 3.26
N LEU A 206 4.61 -4.29 4.35
CA LEU A 206 5.52 -4.37 5.50
C LEU A 206 5.45 -5.72 6.23
N SER A 207 4.28 -6.37 6.25
CA SER A 207 4.10 -7.72 6.80
C SER A 207 4.77 -8.77 5.92
N LEU A 208 4.58 -8.68 4.61
CA LEU A 208 5.18 -9.54 3.58
C LEU A 208 6.70 -9.38 3.50
N SER A 209 7.25 -8.18 3.70
CA SER A 209 8.71 -7.93 3.64
C SER A 209 9.51 -8.73 4.68
N ARG A 210 8.84 -9.23 5.72
CA ARG A 210 9.39 -10.10 6.77
C ARG A 210 9.37 -11.59 6.40
N ALA A 211 8.69 -11.97 5.32
CA ALA A 211 8.82 -13.31 4.76
C ALA A 211 10.16 -13.36 3.99
N GLU A 212 11.16 -14.01 4.58
CA GLU A 212 12.52 -14.10 4.02
C GLU A 212 12.54 -14.71 2.60
N THR A 213 11.52 -15.49 2.25
CA THR A 213 11.40 -16.26 1.00
C THR A 213 10.64 -15.54 -0.12
N ALA A 214 10.10 -14.34 0.08
CA ALA A 214 9.27 -13.66 -0.92
C ALA A 214 9.67 -12.19 -1.14
N ARG A 215 10.11 -11.86 -2.37
CA ARG A 215 10.26 -10.48 -2.84
C ARG A 215 8.89 -9.89 -3.12
N THR A 216 8.56 -8.82 -2.40
CA THR A 216 7.31 -8.08 -2.49
C THR A 216 7.54 -6.75 -3.16
N LEU A 217 6.70 -6.41 -4.14
CA LEU A 217 6.68 -5.10 -4.77
C LEU A 217 5.36 -4.40 -4.44
N LEU A 218 5.43 -3.16 -3.95
CA LEU A 218 4.26 -2.31 -3.69
C LEU A 218 4.25 -1.12 -4.66
N LEU A 219 3.14 -0.89 -5.36
CA LEU A 219 3.00 0.17 -6.36
C LEU A 219 1.81 1.10 -6.04
N ASP A 220 2.04 2.42 -6.03
CA ASP A 220 1.04 3.47 -5.77
C ASP A 220 0.27 3.84 -7.07
N VAL A 221 -0.59 2.93 -7.53
CA VAL A 221 -1.38 3.04 -8.77
C VAL A 221 -2.65 3.88 -8.56
N ASP A 222 -2.88 4.45 -7.38
CA ASP A 222 -3.84 5.55 -7.16
C ASP A 222 -3.25 6.86 -7.69
N LEU A 223 -3.07 6.91 -9.01
CA LEU A 223 -2.50 8.07 -9.71
C LEU A 223 -3.37 9.33 -9.56
N ARG A 224 -4.62 9.21 -9.08
CA ARG A 224 -5.52 10.35 -8.82
C ARG A 224 -5.33 10.95 -7.43
N ASN A 225 -4.97 10.14 -6.43
CA ASN A 225 -4.77 10.56 -5.06
C ASN A 225 -3.69 9.68 -4.38
N PRO A 226 -2.43 9.77 -4.82
CA PRO A 226 -1.35 8.92 -4.31
C PRO A 226 -1.09 9.24 -2.84
N SER A 227 -0.77 8.21 -2.05
CA SER A 227 -0.68 8.37 -0.59
C SER A 227 0.34 7.46 0.10
N LEU A 228 0.86 6.43 -0.58
CA LEU A 228 1.81 5.49 0.01
C LEU A 228 3.12 6.19 0.41
N ALA A 229 3.62 7.11 -0.43
CA ALA A 229 4.81 7.90 -0.12
C ALA A 229 4.69 8.66 1.21
N LYS A 230 3.52 9.26 1.46
CA LYS A 230 3.22 9.98 2.71
C LYS A 230 3.07 9.04 3.90
N LEU A 231 2.43 7.87 3.72
CA LEU A 231 2.29 6.87 4.79
C LEU A 231 3.65 6.28 5.20
N LEU A 232 4.55 6.08 4.23
CA LEU A 232 5.86 5.45 4.41
C LEU A 232 7.00 6.44 4.74
N GLY A 233 6.75 7.76 4.68
CA GLY A 233 7.72 8.80 5.02
C GLY A 233 8.69 9.18 3.89
N VAL A 234 8.49 8.65 2.68
CA VAL A 234 9.38 8.84 1.54
C VAL A 234 9.14 10.22 0.90
N ARG A 235 10.10 11.14 1.06
CA ARG A 235 9.95 12.56 0.68
C ARG A 235 10.15 12.90 -0.80
N ARG A 236 10.78 12.01 -1.57
CA ARG A 236 11.05 12.17 -3.01
C ARG A 236 10.84 10.82 -3.71
N PRO A 237 9.59 10.34 -3.81
CA PRO A 237 9.26 9.04 -4.39
C PRO A 237 9.37 9.01 -5.93
N GLY A 238 9.48 10.17 -6.59
CA GLY A 238 9.31 10.28 -8.04
C GLY A 238 7.85 10.19 -8.46
N ALA A 239 7.62 10.14 -9.77
CA ALA A 239 6.30 9.99 -10.36
C ALA A 239 6.13 8.60 -10.99
N LEU A 240 5.28 7.75 -10.40
CA LEU A 240 5.02 6.40 -10.95
C LEU A 240 4.49 6.45 -12.39
N GLY A 241 3.74 7.51 -12.73
CA GLY A 241 3.28 7.77 -14.10
C GLY A 241 4.40 7.84 -15.14
N ASP A 242 5.61 8.28 -14.76
CA ASP A 242 6.74 8.36 -15.70
C ASP A 242 7.43 7.01 -15.90
N LEU A 243 7.46 6.14 -14.87
CA LEU A 243 7.81 4.72 -15.05
C LEU A 243 6.77 4.00 -15.92
N LEU A 244 5.49 4.23 -15.66
CA LEU A 244 4.37 3.60 -16.38
C LEU A 244 4.31 4.00 -17.87
N ARG A 245 4.86 5.17 -18.24
CA ARG A 245 5.08 5.61 -19.62
C ARG A 245 6.38 5.09 -20.24
N GLY A 246 7.21 4.36 -19.50
CA GLY A 246 8.56 3.94 -19.92
C GLY A 246 9.60 5.07 -20.01
N LEU A 247 9.33 6.23 -19.41
CA LEU A 247 10.26 7.39 -19.39
C LEU A 247 11.35 7.25 -18.33
N VAL A 248 11.08 6.48 -17.26
CA VAL A 248 12.03 6.16 -16.20
C VAL A 248 12.11 4.63 -16.07
N PRO A 249 13.29 4.00 -16.15
CA PRO A 249 13.40 2.55 -16.07
C PRO A 249 13.17 2.06 -14.63
N PRO A 250 12.71 0.81 -14.41
CA PRO A 250 12.33 0.31 -13.09
C PRO A 250 13.41 0.46 -12.01
N GLU A 251 14.67 0.19 -12.33
CA GLU A 251 15.81 0.31 -11.43
C GLU A 251 16.09 1.74 -10.92
N HIS A 252 15.56 2.78 -11.60
CA HIS A 252 15.73 4.17 -11.20
C HIS A 252 14.52 4.74 -10.42
N HIS A 253 13.36 4.09 -10.50
CA HIS A 253 12.13 4.55 -9.82
C HIS A 253 11.75 3.68 -8.61
N ILE A 254 11.96 2.37 -8.71
CA ILE A 254 11.68 1.45 -7.61
C ILE A 254 12.75 1.63 -6.53
N VAL A 255 12.32 1.89 -5.30
CA VAL A 255 13.19 2.04 -4.13
C VAL A 255 12.90 0.97 -3.08
N ARG A 256 13.89 0.64 -2.27
CA ARG A 256 13.74 -0.21 -1.08
C ARG A 256 14.14 0.56 0.17
N PHE A 257 13.73 0.09 1.33
CA PHE A 257 14.31 0.62 2.57
C PHE A 257 15.77 0.13 2.70
N GLY A 258 16.65 1.01 3.18
CA GLY A 258 17.98 0.63 3.64
C GLY A 258 17.94 -0.08 5.00
N GLU A 259 19.11 -0.40 5.55
CA GLU A 259 19.20 -0.97 6.90
C GLU A 259 18.47 -0.10 7.94
N ASN A 260 17.64 -0.72 8.78
CA ASN A 260 16.77 -0.01 9.71
C ASN A 260 16.50 -0.85 10.98
N PRO A 261 16.26 -0.19 12.15
CA PRO A 261 16.17 -0.87 13.44
C PRO A 261 14.90 -1.71 13.63
N VAL A 262 13.89 -1.56 12.76
CA VAL A 262 12.62 -2.30 12.82
C VAL A 262 12.60 -3.54 11.92
N GLY A 263 13.71 -3.85 11.23
CA GLY A 263 13.84 -5.05 10.39
C GLY A 263 12.87 -5.11 9.21
N VAL A 264 12.38 -3.95 8.73
CA VAL A 264 11.57 -3.87 7.51
C VAL A 264 12.50 -4.16 6.33
N GLY A 265 12.22 -5.25 5.62
CA GLY A 265 13.26 -6.00 4.92
C GLY A 265 13.78 -5.42 3.60
N PRO A 266 14.94 -5.93 3.13
CA PRO A 266 15.46 -5.68 1.78
C PRO A 266 14.57 -6.28 0.67
N ASN A 267 13.68 -7.21 1.05
CA ASN A 267 12.74 -7.90 0.16
C ASN A 267 11.51 -7.05 -0.22
N LEU A 268 11.45 -5.76 0.14
CA LEU A 268 10.36 -4.85 -0.25
C LEU A 268 10.85 -3.78 -1.24
N GLY A 269 10.46 -3.92 -2.50
CA GLY A 269 10.52 -2.87 -3.50
C GLY A 269 9.26 -2.00 -3.47
N MET A 270 9.40 -0.71 -3.73
CA MET A 270 8.31 0.27 -3.68
C MET A 270 8.39 1.22 -4.88
N GLY A 271 7.38 1.18 -5.75
CA GLY A 271 7.16 2.16 -6.81
C GLY A 271 6.12 3.16 -6.36
N LEU A 272 6.60 4.26 -5.77
CA LEU A 272 5.78 5.26 -5.12
C LEU A 272 5.45 6.41 -6.09
N ASN A 273 4.55 7.30 -5.70
CA ASN A 273 4.10 8.40 -6.55
C ASN A 273 3.92 9.71 -5.75
N GLU A 274 4.35 10.83 -6.30
CA GLU A 274 4.04 12.19 -5.81
C GLU A 274 3.13 13.02 -6.75
N ARG A 275 2.86 12.53 -7.97
CA ARG A 275 2.17 13.28 -9.02
C ARG A 275 0.74 12.79 -9.22
N VAL A 276 -0.20 13.74 -9.22
CA VAL A 276 -1.59 13.47 -9.63
C VAL A 276 -1.70 13.50 -11.15
N GLU A 277 -2.18 12.41 -11.73
CA GLU A 277 -2.46 12.26 -13.16
C GLU A 277 -3.96 12.50 -13.43
N ARG A 278 -4.28 13.43 -14.34
CA ARG A 278 -5.67 13.77 -14.67
C ARG A 278 -6.33 12.67 -15.52
N GLY A 279 -5.61 12.21 -16.54
CA GLY A 279 -5.99 11.09 -17.41
C GLY A 279 -5.41 9.76 -16.92
N ALA A 280 -5.69 9.42 -15.66
CA ALA A 280 -5.17 8.19 -15.04
C ALA A 280 -5.72 6.93 -15.73
N GLY A 281 -7.03 6.88 -16.01
CA GLY A 281 -7.67 5.75 -16.67
C GLY A 281 -7.10 5.49 -18.08
N GLU A 282 -6.90 6.54 -18.86
CA GLU A 282 -6.32 6.48 -20.20
C GLU A 282 -4.87 5.99 -20.18
N LEU A 283 -4.07 6.45 -19.20
CA LEU A 283 -2.71 5.94 -18.99
C LEU A 283 -2.73 4.46 -18.58
N LEU A 284 -3.61 4.05 -17.67
CA LEU A 284 -3.67 2.68 -17.16
C LEU A 284 -4.15 1.64 -18.19
N GLN A 285 -4.79 2.06 -19.28
CA GLN A 285 -5.13 1.20 -20.43
C GLN A 285 -4.03 1.18 -21.52
N SER A 286 -2.99 2.00 -21.38
CA SER A 286 -2.03 2.23 -22.46
C SER A 286 -1.08 1.03 -22.67
N PRO A 287 -0.63 0.76 -23.91
CA PRO A 287 0.32 -0.32 -24.18
C PRO A 287 1.68 -0.10 -23.50
N GLU A 288 2.05 1.15 -23.21
CA GLU A 288 3.26 1.52 -22.47
C GLU A 288 3.23 0.95 -21.04
N VAL A 289 2.08 0.97 -20.36
CA VAL A 289 1.92 0.35 -19.02
C VAL A 289 2.17 -1.15 -19.07
N ALA A 290 1.66 -1.84 -20.09
CA ALA A 290 1.91 -3.27 -20.27
C ALA A 290 3.41 -3.57 -20.47
N ALA A 291 4.10 -2.74 -21.26
CA ALA A 291 5.53 -2.88 -21.51
C ALA A 291 6.37 -2.56 -20.25
N ALA A 292 6.06 -1.49 -19.53
CA ALA A 292 6.76 -1.08 -18.32
C ALA A 292 6.62 -2.12 -17.19
N LEU A 293 5.43 -2.68 -17.00
CA LEU A 293 5.20 -3.74 -16.02
C LEU A 293 5.88 -5.06 -16.42
N ALA A 294 5.94 -5.39 -17.71
CA ALA A 294 6.69 -6.56 -18.19
C ALA A 294 8.20 -6.42 -17.95
N GLN A 295 8.79 -5.26 -18.28
CA GLN A 295 10.20 -4.95 -17.98
C GLN A 295 10.50 -5.06 -16.47
N LEU A 296 9.59 -4.56 -15.64
CA LEU A 296 9.70 -4.64 -14.19
C LEU A 296 9.64 -6.09 -13.68
N ASP A 297 8.75 -6.93 -14.23
CA ASP A 297 8.60 -8.33 -13.84
C ASP A 297 9.83 -9.18 -14.27
N ASP A 298 10.40 -8.89 -15.44
CA ASP A 298 11.62 -9.54 -15.95
C ASP A 298 12.87 -9.13 -15.15
N LEU A 299 13.01 -7.84 -14.83
CA LEU A 299 14.17 -7.29 -14.14
C LEU A 299 14.17 -7.65 -12.65
N LEU A 300 13.05 -7.44 -11.96
CA LEU A 300 12.94 -7.54 -10.51
C LEU A 300 12.39 -8.88 -10.04
N ARG A 301 11.77 -9.68 -10.92
CA ARG A 301 11.21 -11.02 -10.65
C ARG A 301 10.52 -11.10 -9.28
N PRO A 302 9.54 -10.22 -8.99
CA PRO A 302 8.83 -10.23 -7.72
C PRO A 302 8.00 -11.51 -7.58
N ASP A 303 7.97 -12.05 -6.36
CA ASP A 303 7.16 -13.21 -6.00
C ASP A 303 5.72 -12.75 -5.67
N VAL A 304 5.55 -11.54 -5.14
CA VAL A 304 4.25 -10.87 -4.91
C VAL A 304 4.30 -9.42 -5.39
N VAL A 305 3.26 -8.97 -6.10
CA VAL A 305 3.06 -7.57 -6.50
C VAL A 305 1.73 -7.07 -5.96
N LEU A 306 1.76 -5.99 -5.19
CA LEU A 306 0.59 -5.30 -4.64
C LEU A 306 0.41 -3.95 -5.35
N TYR A 307 -0.75 -3.73 -5.94
CA TYR A 307 -1.14 -2.44 -6.52
C TYR A 307 -2.17 -1.77 -5.63
N ASP A 308 -1.82 -0.63 -5.00
CA ASP A 308 -2.83 0.24 -4.37
C ASP A 308 -3.53 1.03 -5.48
N LEU A 309 -4.83 0.79 -5.67
CA LEU A 309 -5.65 1.36 -6.75
C LEU A 309 -6.70 2.33 -6.17
N PRO A 310 -7.24 3.29 -6.94
CA PRO A 310 -8.29 4.18 -6.44
C PRO A 310 -9.59 3.42 -6.13
N PRO A 311 -10.57 4.04 -5.45
CA PRO A 311 -11.82 3.36 -5.09
C PRO A 311 -12.67 2.96 -6.31
N ALA A 312 -13.08 1.69 -6.36
CA ALA A 312 -13.69 1.04 -7.52
C ALA A 312 -15.08 1.57 -7.93
N LEU A 313 -15.77 2.35 -7.08
CA LEU A 313 -17.04 2.97 -7.45
C LEU A 313 -16.93 4.41 -7.97
N TYR A 314 -15.78 5.07 -7.75
CA TYR A 314 -15.60 6.49 -8.08
C TYR A 314 -15.11 6.73 -9.50
N HIS A 315 -14.27 5.83 -10.01
CA HIS A 315 -13.58 5.96 -11.28
C HIS A 315 -13.41 4.59 -11.93
N ASP A 316 -13.12 4.58 -13.23
CA ASP A 316 -12.91 3.40 -14.05
C ASP A 316 -11.49 2.82 -13.96
N ASP A 317 -10.56 3.49 -13.27
CA ASP A 317 -9.13 3.12 -13.21
C ASP A 317 -8.87 1.65 -12.80
N VAL A 318 -9.71 1.09 -11.91
CA VAL A 318 -9.62 -0.33 -11.52
C VAL A 318 -9.95 -1.24 -12.70
N LEU A 319 -11.02 -0.92 -13.44
CA LEU A 319 -11.42 -1.66 -14.65
C LEU A 319 -10.44 -1.40 -15.81
N ALA A 320 -9.88 -0.20 -15.94
CA ALA A 320 -8.81 0.12 -16.88
C ALA A 320 -7.60 -0.81 -16.68
N PHE A 321 -7.21 -1.04 -15.42
CA PHE A 321 -6.01 -1.78 -15.04
C PHE A 321 -6.20 -3.31 -14.89
N HIS A 322 -7.41 -3.84 -15.17
CA HIS A 322 -7.78 -5.24 -14.85
C HIS A 322 -6.88 -6.33 -15.46
N ARG A 323 -6.15 -6.03 -16.54
CA ARG A 323 -5.25 -6.97 -17.21
C ARG A 323 -3.90 -7.16 -16.50
N HIS A 324 -3.61 -6.35 -15.48
CA HIS A 324 -2.30 -6.28 -14.84
C HIS A 324 -2.26 -6.96 -13.45
N TYR A 325 -3.40 -7.44 -12.95
CA TYR A 325 -3.50 -8.16 -11.68
C TYR A 325 -4.35 -9.44 -11.81
N ASP A 326 -4.05 -10.43 -10.98
CA ASP A 326 -4.67 -11.77 -11.01
C ASP A 326 -5.94 -11.84 -10.14
N GLY A 327 -5.97 -11.09 -9.04
CA GLY A 327 -7.06 -11.08 -8.07
C GLY A 327 -7.21 -9.74 -7.34
N VAL A 328 -8.40 -9.50 -6.78
CA VAL A 328 -8.71 -8.26 -6.03
C VAL A 328 -8.90 -8.53 -4.54
N LEU A 329 -8.19 -7.78 -3.70
CA LEU A 329 -8.40 -7.70 -2.26
C LEU A 329 -9.20 -6.42 -1.94
N LEU A 330 -10.47 -6.57 -1.53
CA LEU A 330 -11.36 -5.44 -1.30
C LEU A 330 -11.30 -4.96 0.16
N VAL A 331 -10.92 -3.70 0.36
CA VAL A 331 -10.86 -3.06 1.68
C VAL A 331 -12.17 -2.34 1.98
N VAL A 332 -12.89 -2.83 2.97
CA VAL A 332 -14.19 -2.33 3.44
C VAL A 332 -13.96 -1.51 4.72
N GLY A 333 -14.52 -0.31 4.79
CA GLY A 333 -14.42 0.55 5.98
C GLY A 333 -15.59 0.32 6.93
N GLY A 334 -15.32 -0.15 8.14
CA GLY A 334 -16.28 -0.19 9.24
C GLY A 334 -16.88 1.20 9.49
N GLY A 335 -18.20 1.26 9.66
CA GLY A 335 -18.97 2.50 9.80
C GLY A 335 -19.03 3.40 8.54
N ILE A 336 -18.43 3.00 7.42
CA ILE A 336 -18.29 3.82 6.20
C ILE A 336 -18.93 3.15 4.99
N THR A 337 -18.54 1.90 4.72
CA THR A 337 -18.95 1.16 3.53
C THR A 337 -20.30 0.49 3.76
N LYS A 338 -21.22 0.62 2.80
CA LYS A 338 -22.54 -0.01 2.84
C LYS A 338 -22.56 -1.38 2.16
N PRO A 339 -23.44 -2.32 2.56
CA PRO A 339 -23.56 -3.63 1.90
C PRO A 339 -23.76 -3.53 0.39
N ASP A 340 -24.63 -2.62 -0.08
CA ASP A 340 -24.91 -2.44 -1.51
C ASP A 340 -23.68 -1.96 -2.30
N GLU A 341 -22.77 -1.20 -1.67
CA GLU A 341 -21.52 -0.77 -2.30
C GLU A 341 -20.56 -1.96 -2.49
N ILE A 342 -20.55 -2.91 -1.55
CA ILE A 342 -19.78 -4.17 -1.66
C ILE A 342 -20.36 -5.04 -2.77
N SER A 343 -21.67 -5.18 -2.82
CA SER A 343 -22.38 -5.92 -3.88
C SER A 343 -22.13 -5.31 -5.26
N GLU A 344 -22.19 -3.98 -5.39
CA GLU A 344 -21.95 -3.27 -6.65
C GLU A 344 -20.48 -3.40 -7.12
N VAL A 345 -19.49 -3.29 -6.23
CA VAL A 345 -18.09 -3.57 -6.58
C VAL A 345 -17.93 -5.02 -7.03
N SER A 346 -18.48 -5.98 -6.28
CA SER A 346 -18.38 -7.41 -6.61
C SER A 346 -18.99 -7.69 -7.99
N ARG A 347 -20.15 -7.10 -8.30
CA ARG A 347 -20.83 -7.19 -9.60
C ARG A 347 -19.99 -6.60 -10.74
N ARG A 348 -19.34 -5.46 -10.53
CA ARG A 348 -18.45 -4.83 -11.54
C ARG A 348 -17.20 -5.66 -11.81
N LEU A 349 -16.58 -6.22 -10.77
CA LEU A 349 -15.30 -6.92 -10.89
C LEU A 349 -15.45 -8.37 -11.36
N ALA A 350 -16.54 -9.06 -11.01
CA ALA A 350 -16.75 -10.48 -11.34
C ALA A 350 -16.68 -10.81 -12.85
N GLN A 351 -16.87 -9.82 -13.73
CA GLN A 351 -16.76 -9.99 -15.19
C GLN A 351 -15.31 -9.94 -15.70
N HIS A 352 -14.36 -9.50 -14.88
CA HIS A 352 -12.98 -9.17 -15.29
C HIS A 352 -11.91 -9.85 -14.44
N THR A 353 -12.11 -9.92 -13.12
CA THR A 353 -11.10 -10.46 -12.19
C THR A 353 -11.76 -11.03 -10.93
N PRO A 354 -11.34 -12.21 -10.44
CA PRO A 354 -11.86 -12.78 -9.21
C PRO A 354 -11.58 -11.91 -7.98
N LEU A 355 -12.56 -11.88 -7.06
CA LEU A 355 -12.39 -11.31 -5.73
C LEU A 355 -11.66 -12.33 -4.85
N LEU A 356 -10.40 -12.04 -4.52
CA LEU A 356 -9.54 -12.85 -3.65
C LEU A 356 -10.03 -12.87 -2.19
N GLY A 357 -10.63 -11.76 -1.75
CA GLY A 357 -11.21 -11.66 -0.41
C GLY A 357 -11.53 -10.23 0.00
N VAL A 358 -12.01 -10.09 1.24
CA VAL A 358 -12.42 -8.81 1.85
C VAL A 358 -11.64 -8.57 3.14
N VAL A 359 -11.15 -7.35 3.33
CA VAL A 359 -10.53 -6.88 4.57
C VAL A 359 -11.44 -5.83 5.20
N LEU A 360 -12.01 -6.13 6.38
CA LEU A 360 -12.69 -5.14 7.19
C LEU A 360 -11.66 -4.30 7.95
N ASN A 361 -11.47 -3.06 7.54
CA ASN A 361 -10.65 -2.07 8.22
C ASN A 361 -11.55 -1.14 9.06
N ARG A 362 -11.00 -0.50 10.10
CA ARG A 362 -11.78 0.33 11.06
C ARG A 362 -12.94 -0.44 11.72
N ALA A 363 -12.73 -1.72 12.01
CA ALA A 363 -13.70 -2.49 12.79
C ALA A 363 -13.82 -1.91 14.22
N GLU A 364 -15.04 -1.71 14.68
CA GLU A 364 -15.35 -1.38 16.07
C GLU A 364 -15.80 -2.67 16.78
N GLY A 365 -15.21 -2.98 17.93
CA GLY A 365 -15.42 -4.24 18.65
C GLY A 365 -14.50 -4.36 19.87
N PRO A 366 -14.65 -5.41 20.70
CA PRO A 366 -13.75 -5.68 21.82
C PRO A 366 -12.31 -5.83 21.29
N SER A 367 -11.35 -5.34 22.07
CA SER A 367 -10.00 -5.18 21.57
C SER A 367 -9.29 -6.53 21.47
N ILE A 368 -8.38 -6.69 20.50
CA ILE A 368 -7.54 -7.91 20.40
C ILE A 368 -6.68 -8.10 21.68
N ARG A 369 -6.49 -7.05 22.50
CA ARG A 369 -5.83 -7.15 23.83
C ARG A 369 -6.62 -8.02 24.81
N ASP A 370 -7.93 -8.14 24.64
CA ASP A 370 -8.80 -8.93 25.51
C ASP A 370 -8.76 -10.44 25.16
N TYR A 371 -8.06 -10.81 24.08
CA TYR A 371 -7.75 -12.19 23.66
C TYR A 371 -6.25 -12.51 23.83
N SER A 372 -5.76 -12.50 25.08
CA SER A 372 -4.49 -13.15 25.43
C SER A 372 -4.71 -14.62 25.80
N TYR A 373 -3.79 -15.49 25.37
CA TYR A 373 -3.69 -16.91 25.74
C TYR A 373 -2.60 -17.12 26.79
#